data_AF-B4KNL2-F1
#
_entry.id   AF-B4KNL2-F1
#
_cell.length_a   1.000
_cell.length_b   1.000
_cell.length_c   1.000
_cell.angle_alpha   90.00
_cell.angle_beta   90.00
_cell.angle_gamma   90.00
#
_symmetry.space_group_name_H-M   'P 1'
#
loop_
_entity.id
_entity.type
_entity.pdbx_description
1 polymer ?
#
loop_
_entity_poly.entity_id
_entity_poly.type
_entity_poly.pdbx_seq_one_letter_code
_entity_poly.pdbx_strand_id
1 'polypeptide(L)'
;MFSRVCVLLLAIGLSQAVRLPLLPESPMIKLMMRTSEASQNNPQRSLSCFNEYLPLFNQANENFQAAYAKCLSDADASRAGIDESTKDERAQIDGSATSACNALDTCSQITDSVKYFTCYSESGGENSKTMYEISADAAEWLAKVQEEYRLIDVNEYACTNKTQRDNVEESAAIYANFDRCLLGLEPLTTAPPAESTSEPSTTAEDEDEDDDDNDDEDEDEAEYEAEDKDKDEDKDEDEDEDDALLMALLLSK
;
A
#
# COMPACT_ATOMS: atom_id res chain seq x y z
N MET A 1 36.85 20.09 20.94
CA MET A 1 36.23 19.26 19.88
C MET A 1 35.57 17.99 20.42
N PHE A 2 36.05 17.37 21.50
CA PHE A 2 35.42 16.16 22.07
C PHE A 2 34.06 16.36 22.76
N SER A 3 33.77 17.54 23.32
CA SER A 3 32.50 17.80 24.01
C SER A 3 31.27 17.80 23.08
N ARG A 4 31.44 18.19 21.81
CA ARG A 4 30.32 18.20 20.84
C ARG A 4 30.01 16.83 20.24
N VAL A 5 30.97 15.90 20.26
CA VAL A 5 30.78 14.52 19.78
C VAL A 5 29.99 13.69 20.79
N CYS A 6 30.20 13.90 22.09
CA CYS A 6 29.47 13.17 23.13
C CYS A 6 27.98 13.53 23.21
N VAL A 7 27.61 14.79 22.89
CA VAL A 7 26.20 15.23 22.92
C VAL A 7 25.41 14.64 21.74
N LEU A 8 26.03 14.49 20.58
CA LEU A 8 25.39 13.87 19.41
C LEU A 8 25.15 12.36 19.58
N LEU A 9 26.03 11.66 20.28
CA LEU A 9 25.87 10.22 20.54
C LEU A 9 24.78 9.91 21.58
N LEU A 10 24.52 10.81 22.53
CA LEU A 10 23.43 10.65 23.50
C LEU A 10 22.04 10.93 22.91
N ALA A 11 21.93 11.80 21.91
CA ALA A 11 20.65 12.11 21.26
C ALA A 11 20.16 10.99 20.32
N ILE A 12 21.07 10.22 19.71
CA ILE A 12 20.72 9.11 18.81
C ILE A 12 20.33 7.84 19.61
N GLY A 13 20.75 7.73 20.88
CA GLY A 13 20.46 6.57 21.73
C GLY A 13 19.03 6.50 22.30
N LEU A 14 18.26 7.60 22.25
CA LEU A 14 16.90 7.63 22.83
C LEU A 14 15.77 7.49 21.80
N SER A 15 16.06 7.58 20.50
CA SER A 15 15.04 7.45 19.44
C SER A 15 14.70 6.00 19.08
N GLN A 16 15.36 5.01 19.69
CA GLN A 16 14.99 3.59 19.59
C GLN A 16 14.43 3.05 20.91
N ALA A 17 13.61 3.85 21.60
CA ALA A 17 12.61 3.27 22.47
C ALA A 17 11.47 2.77 21.57
N VAL A 18 11.71 1.65 20.90
CA VAL A 18 10.64 0.83 20.33
C VAL A 18 9.63 0.64 21.47
N ARG A 19 8.43 1.22 21.32
CA ARG A 19 7.30 0.82 22.14
C ARG A 19 7.04 -0.63 21.77
N LEU A 20 7.68 -1.55 22.47
CA LEU A 20 7.31 -2.95 22.42
C LEU A 20 5.88 -2.98 22.97
N PRO A 21 4.85 -3.26 22.16
CA PRO A 21 3.58 -3.62 22.75
C PRO A 21 3.89 -4.83 23.64
N LEU A 22 3.55 -4.70 24.92
CA LEU A 22 3.63 -5.79 25.89
C LEU A 22 2.87 -6.96 25.28
N LEU A 23 3.61 -7.95 24.75
CA LEU A 23 3.04 -9.15 24.14
C LEU A 23 2.08 -9.76 25.17
N PRO A 24 0.76 -9.81 24.91
CA PRO A 24 -0.13 -10.58 25.74
C PRO A 24 0.33 -12.04 25.68
N GLU A 25 0.29 -12.73 26.83
CA GLU A 25 0.76 -14.10 27.07
C GLU A 25 1.06 -14.90 25.81
N SER A 26 2.35 -15.08 25.50
CA SER A 26 2.79 -15.62 24.22
C SER A 26 2.09 -16.98 23.97
N PRO A 27 1.23 -17.11 22.94
CA PRO A 27 0.53 -18.36 22.65
C PRO A 27 1.50 -19.54 22.49
N MET A 28 2.74 -19.25 22.09
CA MET A 28 3.87 -20.17 22.09
C MET A 28 4.20 -20.80 23.45
N ILE A 29 4.21 -20.03 24.55
CA ILE A 29 4.55 -20.57 25.87
C ILE A 29 3.46 -21.55 26.34
N LYS A 30 2.20 -21.19 26.10
CA LYS A 30 1.04 -22.04 26.38
C LYS A 30 1.04 -23.31 25.53
N LEU A 31 1.44 -23.19 24.26
CA LEU A 31 1.63 -24.30 23.35
C LEU A 31 2.74 -25.25 23.82
N MET A 32 3.89 -24.71 24.24
CA MET A 32 5.01 -25.51 24.76
C MET A 32 4.64 -26.31 26.02
N MET A 33 3.86 -25.72 26.92
CA MET A 33 3.38 -26.44 28.11
C MET A 33 2.41 -27.57 27.75
N ARG A 34 1.44 -27.32 26.86
CA ARG A 34 0.45 -28.34 26.44
C ARG A 34 1.06 -29.47 25.64
N THR A 35 1.99 -29.15 24.76
CA THR A 35 2.72 -30.16 23.96
C THR A 35 3.59 -31.04 24.85
N SER A 36 4.21 -30.48 25.90
CA SER A 36 4.96 -31.27 26.88
C SER A 36 4.07 -32.29 27.61
N GLU A 37 2.89 -31.87 28.06
CA GLU A 37 1.92 -32.75 28.72
C GLU A 37 1.37 -33.82 27.75
N ALA A 38 0.97 -33.41 26.55
CA ALA A 38 0.45 -34.33 25.52
C ALA A 38 1.50 -35.37 25.09
N SER A 39 2.77 -34.96 24.98
CA SER A 39 3.88 -35.85 24.64
C SER A 39 4.15 -36.89 25.75
N GLN A 40 4.01 -36.51 27.01
CA GLN A 40 4.13 -37.45 28.14
C GLN A 40 2.98 -38.48 28.18
N ASN A 41 1.77 -38.04 27.83
CA ASN A 41 0.59 -38.91 27.84
C ASN A 41 0.50 -39.83 26.62
N ASN A 42 0.84 -39.33 25.42
CA ASN A 42 0.80 -40.12 24.18
C ASN A 42 1.83 -39.60 23.14
N PRO A 43 3.09 -40.09 23.20
CA PRO A 43 4.18 -39.55 22.39
C PRO A 43 4.00 -39.80 20.88
N GLN A 44 3.42 -40.94 20.48
CA GLN A 44 3.17 -41.21 19.05
C GLN A 44 2.14 -40.24 18.47
N ARG A 45 1.07 -39.95 19.22
CA ARG A 45 0.05 -38.98 18.80
C ARG A 45 0.62 -37.57 18.70
N SER A 46 1.40 -37.14 19.70
CA SER A 46 2.05 -35.83 19.66
C SER A 46 2.95 -35.68 18.43
N LEU A 47 3.75 -36.69 18.10
CA LEU A 47 4.60 -36.68 16.89
C LEU A 47 3.78 -36.61 15.60
N SER A 48 2.69 -37.36 15.50
CA SER A 48 1.79 -37.33 14.34
C SER A 48 1.16 -35.94 14.15
N CYS A 49 0.65 -35.32 15.24
CA CYS A 49 0.13 -33.96 15.18
C CYS A 49 1.19 -32.93 14.79
N PHE A 50 2.42 -33.06 15.31
CA PHE A 50 3.51 -32.17 14.90
C PHE A 50 3.85 -32.31 13.41
N ASN A 51 3.92 -33.54 12.90
CA ASN A 51 4.21 -33.77 11.49
C ASN A 51 3.13 -33.21 10.56
N GLU A 52 1.86 -33.24 10.98
CA GLU A 52 0.74 -32.71 10.21
C GLU A 52 0.68 -31.18 10.24
N TYR A 53 0.78 -30.56 11.43
CA TYR A 53 0.51 -29.14 11.60
C TYR A 53 1.74 -28.24 11.46
N LEU A 54 2.96 -28.77 11.64
CA LEU A 54 4.18 -27.97 11.45
C LEU A 54 4.32 -27.42 10.01
N PRO A 55 4.07 -28.21 8.95
CA PRO A 55 4.02 -27.67 7.59
C PRO A 55 2.96 -26.58 7.42
N LEU A 56 1.78 -26.73 8.03
CA LEU A 56 0.70 -25.74 7.94
C LEU A 56 1.09 -24.41 8.61
N PHE A 57 1.75 -24.44 9.77
CA PHE A 57 2.27 -23.21 10.40
C PHE A 57 3.31 -22.51 9.52
N ASN A 58 4.22 -23.27 8.91
CA ASN A 58 5.22 -22.69 8.02
C ASN A 58 4.56 -22.08 6.78
N GLN A 59 3.60 -22.78 6.18
CA GLN A 59 2.86 -22.32 5.01
C GLN A 59 2.07 -21.04 5.32
N ALA A 60 1.35 -20.97 6.44
CA ALA A 60 0.63 -19.76 6.85
C ALA A 60 1.58 -18.55 6.99
N ASN A 61 2.75 -18.76 7.60
CA ASN A 61 3.76 -17.70 7.73
C ASN A 61 4.35 -17.29 6.37
N GLU A 62 4.65 -18.23 5.48
CA GLU A 62 5.13 -17.93 4.12
C GLU A 62 4.09 -17.16 3.31
N ASN A 63 2.82 -17.57 3.37
CA ASN A 63 1.69 -16.90 2.73
C ASN A 63 1.54 -15.46 3.24
N PHE A 64 1.61 -15.26 4.57
CA PHE A 64 1.56 -13.94 5.18
C PHE A 64 2.70 -13.05 4.67
N GLN A 65 3.94 -13.55 4.70
CA GLN A 65 5.11 -12.78 4.24
C GLN A 65 4.99 -12.40 2.77
N ALA A 66 4.58 -13.35 1.91
CA ALA A 66 4.40 -13.12 0.48
C ALA A 66 3.29 -12.09 0.21
N ALA A 67 2.12 -12.25 0.84
CA ALA A 67 0.99 -11.33 0.67
C ALA A 67 1.32 -9.93 1.19
N TYR A 68 2.00 -9.83 2.33
CA TYR A 68 2.40 -8.54 2.90
C TYR A 68 3.41 -7.83 1.99
N ALA A 69 4.44 -8.54 1.54
CA ALA A 69 5.42 -8.00 0.60
C ALA A 69 4.78 -7.58 -0.72
N LYS A 70 3.77 -8.32 -1.19
CA LYS A 70 3.00 -7.95 -2.38
C LYS A 70 2.25 -6.63 -2.19
N CYS A 71 1.57 -6.41 -1.05
CA CYS A 71 0.90 -5.14 -0.76
C CYS A 71 1.87 -3.95 -0.89
N LEU A 72 3.07 -4.08 -0.34
CA LEU A 72 4.10 -3.03 -0.42
C LEU A 72 4.58 -2.82 -1.86
N SER A 73 4.89 -3.91 -2.56
CA SER A 73 5.36 -3.85 -3.95
C SER A 73 4.33 -3.24 -4.90
N ASP A 74 3.04 -3.55 -4.70
CA ASP A 74 1.96 -2.98 -5.51
C ASP A 74 1.81 -1.48 -5.25
N ALA A 75 1.95 -1.05 -3.99
CA ALA A 75 1.92 0.37 -3.63
C ALA A 75 3.09 1.14 -4.24
N ASP A 76 4.32 0.61 -4.15
CA ASP A 76 5.50 1.21 -4.76
C ASP A 76 5.40 1.30 -6.29
N ALA A 77 4.88 0.25 -6.94
CA ALA A 77 4.62 0.26 -8.37
C ALA A 77 3.58 1.32 -8.75
N SER A 78 2.54 1.51 -7.92
CA SER A 78 1.52 2.53 -8.13
C SER A 78 2.10 3.93 -8.01
N ARG A 79 2.96 4.18 -7.01
CA ARG A 79 3.66 5.47 -6.82
C ARG A 79 4.54 5.80 -8.02
N ALA A 80 5.29 4.83 -8.54
CA ALA A 80 6.08 5.00 -9.75
C ALA A 80 5.22 5.24 -11.00
N GLY A 81 4.00 4.69 -11.04
CA GLY A 81 3.01 4.93 -12.09
C GLY A 81 2.55 6.38 -12.15
N ILE A 82 2.35 7.04 -11.00
CA ILE A 82 1.99 8.47 -10.93
C ILE A 82 3.05 9.33 -11.62
N ASP A 83 4.33 9.06 -11.31
CA ASP A 83 5.44 9.81 -11.90
C ASP A 83 5.50 9.67 -13.41
N GLU A 84 5.24 8.50 -13.97
CA GLU A 84 5.20 8.35 -15.44
C GLU A 84 3.93 9.00 -16.03
N SER A 85 2.79 8.91 -15.35
CA SER A 85 1.51 9.44 -15.86
C SER A 85 1.46 10.96 -15.96
N THR A 86 2.25 11.67 -15.14
CA THR A 86 2.28 13.14 -15.07
C THR A 86 3.38 13.78 -15.92
N LYS A 87 4.10 12.96 -16.67
CA LYS A 87 5.30 13.37 -17.41
C LYS A 87 5.00 14.34 -18.53
N ASP A 88 3.91 14.13 -19.26
CA ASP A 88 3.54 14.97 -20.41
C ASP A 88 3.11 16.36 -19.94
N GLU A 89 2.37 16.45 -18.84
CA GLU A 89 1.94 17.74 -18.27
C GLU A 89 3.10 18.51 -17.65
N ARG A 90 4.04 17.83 -16.97
CA ARG A 90 5.30 18.47 -16.56
C ARG A 90 6.08 19.00 -17.76
N ALA A 91 6.16 18.24 -18.85
CA ALA A 91 6.84 18.69 -20.07
C ALA A 91 6.15 19.88 -20.74
N GLN A 92 4.81 19.95 -20.70
CA GLN A 92 4.03 21.08 -21.20
C GLN A 92 4.28 22.35 -20.38
N ILE A 93 4.30 22.24 -19.04
CA ILE A 93 4.65 23.35 -18.14
C ILE A 93 6.08 23.84 -18.43
N ASP A 94 7.05 22.92 -18.50
CA ASP A 94 8.45 23.23 -18.81
C ASP A 94 8.61 23.92 -20.17
N GLY A 95 7.88 23.45 -21.18
CA GLY A 95 7.86 24.05 -22.52
C GLY A 95 7.31 25.48 -22.51
N SER A 96 6.21 25.70 -21.79
CA SER A 96 5.59 27.02 -21.65
C SER A 96 6.49 28.00 -20.90
N ALA A 97 7.10 27.54 -19.80
CA ALA A 97 8.04 28.32 -19.01
C ALA A 97 9.28 28.70 -19.83
N THR A 98 9.84 27.73 -20.57
CA THR A 98 11.00 27.94 -21.43
C THR A 98 10.70 28.94 -22.55
N SER A 99 9.53 28.82 -23.19
CA SER A 99 9.11 29.75 -24.25
C SER A 99 8.99 31.18 -23.73
N ALA A 100 8.33 31.37 -22.58
CA ALA A 100 8.21 32.68 -21.95
C ALA A 100 9.57 33.30 -21.61
N CYS A 101 10.48 32.52 -21.01
CA CYS A 101 11.83 32.97 -20.71
C CYS A 101 12.60 33.38 -21.99
N ASN A 102 12.50 32.59 -23.06
CA ASN A 102 13.16 32.87 -24.34
C ASN A 102 12.63 34.15 -25.01
N ALA A 103 11.34 34.46 -24.85
CA ALA A 103 10.77 35.71 -25.37
C ALA A 103 11.42 36.93 -24.70
N LEU A 104 11.63 36.90 -23.39
CA LEU A 104 12.31 37.99 -22.67
C LEU A 104 13.80 38.06 -22.99
N ASP A 105 14.46 36.91 -23.13
CA ASP A 105 15.86 36.87 -23.54
C ASP A 105 16.05 37.49 -24.94
N THR A 106 15.14 37.18 -25.87
CA THR A 106 15.13 37.79 -27.21
C THR A 106 15.00 39.31 -27.14
N CYS A 107 14.12 39.84 -26.28
CA CYS A 107 14.00 41.29 -26.10
C CYS A 107 15.30 41.93 -25.57
N SER A 108 16.05 41.20 -24.72
CA SER A 108 17.29 41.70 -24.12
C SER A 108 18.40 41.97 -25.14
N GLN A 109 18.33 41.31 -26.30
CA GLN A 109 19.33 41.40 -27.37
C GLN A 109 19.08 42.60 -28.32
N ILE A 110 17.96 43.31 -28.16
CA ILE A 110 17.59 44.45 -29.01
C ILE A 110 18.33 45.72 -28.57
N THR A 111 19.05 46.37 -29.49
CA THR A 111 19.80 47.61 -29.20
C THR A 111 19.01 48.90 -29.47
N ASP A 112 18.01 48.84 -30.36
CA ASP A 112 17.13 49.98 -30.65
C ASP A 112 16.17 50.20 -29.48
N SER A 113 16.16 51.41 -28.90
CA SER A 113 15.44 51.68 -27.66
C SER A 113 13.92 51.55 -27.79
N VAL A 114 13.34 52.01 -28.90
CA VAL A 114 11.88 51.93 -29.10
C VAL A 114 11.46 50.47 -29.25
N LYS A 115 12.18 49.69 -30.07
CA LYS A 115 11.92 48.25 -30.23
C LYS A 115 12.17 47.48 -28.95
N TYR A 116 13.22 47.81 -28.20
CA TYR A 116 13.55 47.19 -26.92
C TYR A 116 12.39 47.33 -25.93
N PHE A 117 11.94 48.56 -25.68
CA PHE A 117 10.83 48.80 -24.74
C PHE A 117 9.50 48.24 -25.24
N THR A 118 9.24 48.29 -26.55
CA THR A 118 8.03 47.69 -27.14
C THR A 118 8.02 46.17 -26.93
N CYS A 119 9.13 45.49 -27.22
CA CYS A 119 9.27 44.04 -27.02
C CYS A 119 8.98 43.64 -25.58
N TYR A 120 9.59 44.31 -24.60
CA TYR A 120 9.34 44.00 -23.19
C TYR A 120 7.90 44.29 -22.75
N SER A 121 7.27 45.34 -23.29
CA SER A 121 5.87 45.65 -22.99
C SER A 121 4.91 44.58 -23.52
N GLU A 122 5.17 44.06 -24.72
CA GLU A 122 4.35 43.01 -25.36
C GLU A 122 4.62 41.64 -24.72
N SER A 123 5.87 41.18 -24.75
CA SER A 123 6.29 39.90 -24.18
C SER A 123 6.03 39.83 -22.67
N GLY A 124 6.15 40.94 -21.94
CA GLY A 124 5.83 41.00 -20.51
C GLY A 124 4.34 40.76 -20.23
N GLY A 125 3.46 41.32 -21.05
CA GLY A 125 2.01 41.11 -20.95
C GLY A 125 1.62 39.66 -21.28
N GLU A 126 2.13 39.13 -22.38
CA GLU A 126 1.90 37.73 -22.78
C GLU A 126 2.46 36.75 -21.74
N ASN A 127 3.69 36.95 -21.29
CA ASN A 127 4.31 36.09 -20.28
C ASN A 127 3.59 36.15 -18.93
N SER A 128 3.03 37.30 -18.55
CA SER A 128 2.25 37.38 -17.30
C SER A 128 1.04 36.44 -17.35
N LYS A 129 0.40 36.33 -18.52
CA LYS A 129 -0.68 35.37 -18.76
C LYS A 129 -0.16 33.93 -18.73
N THR A 130 0.92 33.64 -19.45
CA THR A 130 1.54 32.29 -19.47
C THR A 130 1.96 31.84 -18.07
N MET A 131 2.53 32.73 -17.25
CA MET A 131 2.93 32.40 -15.87
C MET A 131 1.72 32.14 -14.96
N TYR A 132 0.61 32.85 -15.18
CA TYR A 132 -0.63 32.56 -14.48
C TYR A 132 -1.17 31.18 -14.84
N GLU A 133 -1.21 30.84 -16.14
CA GLU A 133 -1.63 29.51 -16.62
C GLU A 133 -0.74 28.40 -16.04
N ILE A 134 0.59 28.55 -16.11
CA ILE A 134 1.53 27.61 -15.49
C ILE A 134 1.23 27.40 -14.00
N SER A 135 1.01 28.50 -13.26
CA SER A 135 0.72 28.42 -11.84
C SER A 135 -0.60 27.72 -11.54
N ALA A 136 -1.63 27.95 -12.35
CA ALA A 136 -2.94 27.32 -12.19
C ALA A 136 -2.86 25.82 -12.51
N ASP A 137 -2.29 25.46 -13.66
CA ASP A 137 -2.13 24.08 -14.09
C ASP A 137 -1.27 23.29 -13.08
N ALA A 138 -0.15 23.86 -12.63
CA ALA A 138 0.70 23.22 -11.64
C ALA A 138 -0.02 22.97 -10.30
N ALA A 139 -0.84 23.92 -9.85
CA ALA A 139 -1.62 23.78 -8.62
C ALA A 139 -2.69 22.68 -8.75
N GLU A 140 -3.39 22.63 -9.89
CA GLU A 140 -4.39 21.59 -10.17
C GLU A 140 -3.75 20.20 -10.19
N TRP A 141 -2.64 20.05 -10.92
CA TRP A 141 -1.92 18.78 -11.00
C TRP A 141 -1.30 18.38 -9.65
N LEU A 142 -0.81 19.33 -8.86
CA LEU A 142 -0.32 19.05 -7.52
C LEU A 142 -1.43 18.47 -6.64
N ALA A 143 -2.62 19.09 -6.64
CA ALA A 143 -3.75 18.61 -5.86
C ALA A 143 -4.17 17.19 -6.29
N LYS A 144 -4.23 16.94 -7.60
CA LYS A 144 -4.54 15.62 -8.15
C LYS A 144 -3.51 14.56 -7.73
N VAL A 145 -2.23 14.85 -7.90
CA VAL A 145 -1.13 13.94 -7.54
C VAL A 145 -1.12 13.64 -6.03
N GLN A 146 -1.33 14.66 -5.20
CA GLN A 146 -1.42 14.47 -3.74
C GLN A 146 -2.56 13.52 -3.36
N GLU A 147 -3.72 13.66 -4.00
CA GLU A 147 -4.85 12.77 -3.76
C GLU A 147 -4.56 11.34 -4.23
N GLU A 148 -3.91 11.16 -5.39
CA GLU A 148 -3.51 9.84 -5.87
C GLU A 148 -2.53 9.15 -4.90
N TYR A 149 -1.54 9.87 -4.37
CA TYR A 149 -0.65 9.34 -3.32
C TYR A 149 -1.43 8.95 -2.06
N ARG A 150 -2.36 9.80 -1.61
CA ARG A 150 -3.20 9.51 -0.43
C ARG A 150 -4.01 8.22 -0.63
N LEU A 151 -4.57 8.02 -1.82
CA LEU A 151 -5.31 6.80 -2.15
C LEU A 151 -4.41 5.56 -2.13
N ILE A 152 -3.18 5.66 -2.65
CA ILE A 152 -2.20 4.56 -2.57
C ILE A 152 -1.90 4.20 -1.12
N ASP A 153 -1.65 5.19 -0.26
CA ASP A 153 -1.32 4.94 1.15
C ASP A 153 -2.48 4.27 1.90
N VAL A 154 -3.72 4.72 1.63
CA VAL A 154 -4.93 4.08 2.17
C VAL A 154 -5.05 2.63 1.71
N ASN A 155 -4.80 2.37 0.43
CA ASN A 155 -4.87 1.02 -0.15
C ASN A 155 -3.77 0.10 0.40
N GLU A 156 -2.54 0.59 0.56
CA GLU A 156 -1.44 -0.14 1.19
C GLU A 156 -1.80 -0.50 2.64
N TYR A 157 -2.31 0.45 3.40
CA TYR A 157 -2.75 0.24 4.77
C TYR A 157 -3.89 -0.77 4.86
N ALA A 158 -4.89 -0.67 3.98
CA ALA A 158 -6.01 -1.62 3.94
C ALA A 158 -5.53 -3.04 3.59
N CYS A 159 -4.66 -3.17 2.58
CA CYS A 159 -4.09 -4.45 2.14
C CYS A 159 -3.27 -5.11 3.24
N THR A 160 -2.35 -4.36 3.85
CA THR A 160 -1.47 -4.89 4.91
C THR A 160 -2.24 -5.30 6.16
N ASN A 161 -3.25 -4.53 6.59
CA ASN A 161 -4.10 -4.90 7.72
C ASN A 161 -4.98 -6.11 7.42
N LYS A 162 -5.52 -6.21 6.20
CA LYS A 162 -6.26 -7.39 5.77
C LYS A 162 -5.37 -8.63 5.87
N THR A 163 -4.17 -8.57 5.30
CA THR A 163 -3.20 -9.66 5.37
C THR A 163 -2.82 -10.04 6.80
N GLN A 164 -2.66 -9.06 7.71
CA GLN A 164 -2.41 -9.34 9.12
C GLN A 164 -3.59 -10.04 9.80
N ARG A 165 -4.81 -9.56 9.59
CA ARG A 165 -6.02 -10.17 10.17
C ARG A 165 -6.19 -11.60 9.65
N ASP A 166 -6.07 -11.79 8.34
CA ASP A 166 -6.23 -13.08 7.69
C ASP A 166 -5.18 -14.09 8.25
N ASN A 167 -3.93 -13.67 8.46
CA ASN A 167 -2.89 -14.49 9.12
C ASN A 167 -3.20 -14.81 10.59
N VAL A 168 -3.77 -13.88 11.36
CA VAL A 168 -4.18 -14.12 12.76
C VAL A 168 -5.30 -15.15 12.82
N GLU A 169 -6.30 -15.03 11.94
CA GLU A 169 -7.43 -15.96 11.86
C GLU A 169 -6.97 -17.36 11.41
N GLU A 170 -6.14 -17.44 10.37
CA GLU A 170 -5.56 -18.71 9.89
C GLU A 170 -4.70 -19.37 10.96
N SER A 171 -3.78 -18.63 11.58
CA SER A 171 -2.94 -19.14 12.66
C SER A 171 -3.78 -19.65 13.83
N ALA A 172 -4.83 -18.92 14.23
CA ALA A 172 -5.73 -19.34 15.31
C ALA A 172 -6.46 -20.65 14.97
N ALA A 173 -6.89 -20.83 13.73
CA ALA A 173 -7.50 -22.06 13.26
C ALA A 173 -6.52 -23.25 13.31
N ILE A 174 -5.27 -23.04 12.85
CA ILE A 174 -4.22 -24.08 12.89
C ILE A 174 -3.92 -24.45 14.35
N TYR A 175 -3.80 -23.48 15.27
CA TYR A 175 -3.60 -23.76 16.70
C TYR A 175 -4.77 -24.54 17.32
N ALA A 176 -6.02 -24.16 17.02
CA ALA A 176 -7.19 -24.83 17.55
C ALA A 176 -7.25 -26.30 17.08
N ASN A 177 -6.94 -26.55 15.82
CA ASN A 177 -6.92 -27.90 15.26
C ASN A 177 -5.73 -28.72 15.78
N PHE A 178 -4.56 -28.11 15.93
CA PHE A 178 -3.41 -28.75 16.58
C PHE A 178 -3.73 -29.14 18.04
N ASP A 179 -4.35 -28.26 18.82
CA ASP A 179 -4.77 -28.55 20.21
C ASP A 179 -5.79 -29.70 20.24
N ARG A 180 -6.77 -29.72 19.33
CA ARG A 180 -7.74 -30.83 19.20
C ARG A 180 -7.05 -32.14 18.81
N CYS A 181 -6.05 -32.07 17.93
CA CYS A 181 -5.22 -33.20 17.56
C CYS A 181 -4.50 -33.76 18.78
N LEU A 182 -3.85 -32.94 19.62
CA LEU A 182 -3.19 -33.40 20.84
C LEU A 182 -4.17 -34.07 21.84
N LEU A 183 -5.40 -33.57 21.94
CA LEU A 183 -6.38 -34.00 22.94
C LEU A 183 -7.11 -35.32 22.66
N GLY A 184 -6.96 -35.93 21.48
CA GLY A 184 -7.79 -37.10 21.17
C GLY A 184 -8.94 -36.84 20.21
N LEU A 185 -9.28 -35.58 19.95
CA LEU A 185 -10.61 -35.15 19.50
C LEU A 185 -10.80 -35.21 17.98
N GLU A 186 -9.75 -35.55 17.24
CA GLU A 186 -9.79 -35.79 15.79
C GLU A 186 -9.32 -37.22 15.49
N PRO A 187 -9.98 -37.93 14.55
CA PRO A 187 -9.41 -39.12 13.96
C PRO A 187 -8.18 -38.70 13.14
N LEU A 188 -7.01 -39.21 13.52
CA LEU A 188 -5.79 -39.00 12.75
C LEU A 188 -5.93 -39.76 11.43
N THR A 189 -6.01 -39.06 10.30
CA THR A 189 -5.86 -39.69 8.98
C THR A 189 -4.40 -40.05 8.74
N THR A 190 -3.94 -41.13 9.37
CA THR A 190 -2.83 -41.94 8.82
C THR A 190 -2.95 -43.37 9.31
N ALA A 191 -3.75 -44.18 8.62
CA ALA A 191 -3.35 -45.57 8.46
C ALA A 191 -2.19 -45.56 7.43
N PRO A 192 -1.08 -46.28 7.68
CA PRO A 192 -0.05 -46.51 6.66
C PRO A 192 -0.70 -47.06 5.37
N PRO A 193 -0.18 -46.73 4.18
CA PRO A 193 -0.59 -47.44 2.98
C PRO A 193 -0.32 -48.94 3.20
N ALA A 194 -1.38 -49.74 3.26
CA ALA A 194 -1.24 -51.17 3.08
C ALA A 194 -0.65 -51.40 1.68
N GLU A 195 0.43 -52.18 1.60
CA GLU A 195 0.89 -52.75 0.35
C GLU A 195 -0.28 -53.50 -0.31
N SER A 196 -0.83 -52.93 -1.38
CA SER A 196 -1.68 -53.66 -2.31
C SER A 196 -1.01 -53.66 -3.68
N THR A 197 -0.52 -54.85 -4.00
CA THR A 197 -0.15 -55.37 -5.31
C THR A 197 -0.92 -54.75 -6.47
N SER A 198 -0.16 -54.35 -7.48
CA SER A 198 -0.56 -53.81 -8.77
C SER A 198 -1.06 -54.87 -9.78
N GLU A 199 -1.92 -54.37 -10.70
CA GLU A 199 -2.33 -54.85 -12.04
C GLU A 199 -3.71 -55.49 -12.21
N PRO A 200 -4.37 -55.36 -13.39
CA PRO A 200 -4.40 -54.21 -14.32
C PRO A 200 -5.83 -53.82 -14.80
N SER A 201 -5.85 -52.72 -15.54
CA SER A 201 -6.97 -51.98 -16.17
C SER A 201 -7.87 -52.76 -17.14
N THR A 202 -9.15 -52.37 -17.24
CA THR A 202 -9.95 -52.49 -18.47
C THR A 202 -11.08 -51.44 -18.56
N THR A 203 -11.20 -50.90 -19.78
CA THR A 203 -11.95 -49.75 -20.34
C THR A 203 -13.48 -49.86 -20.44
N ALA A 204 -14.16 -48.70 -20.38
CA ALA A 204 -15.20 -48.16 -21.32
C ALA A 204 -15.98 -47.03 -20.60
N GLU A 205 -15.90 -45.76 -21.02
CA GLU A 205 -16.73 -45.11 -22.05
C GLU A 205 -18.24 -45.26 -21.78
N ASP A 206 -18.90 -44.17 -21.37
CA ASP A 206 -20.08 -43.68 -22.08
C ASP A 206 -20.34 -42.20 -21.73
N GLU A 207 -20.71 -41.50 -22.79
CA GLU A 207 -21.15 -40.11 -22.92
C GLU A 207 -22.53 -39.92 -22.27
N ASP A 208 -22.87 -38.71 -21.84
CA ASP A 208 -24.13 -38.10 -22.26
C ASP A 208 -24.13 -36.59 -21.92
N GLU A 209 -24.48 -35.86 -22.96
CA GLU A 209 -24.86 -34.45 -23.02
C GLU A 209 -26.11 -34.22 -22.17
N ASP A 210 -26.29 -32.99 -21.67
CA ASP A 210 -27.55 -32.27 -21.91
C ASP A 210 -27.42 -30.80 -21.47
N ASP A 211 -27.84 -29.97 -22.42
CA ASP A 211 -28.13 -28.55 -22.34
C ASP A 211 -29.13 -28.23 -21.21
N ASP A 212 -29.07 -27.00 -20.69
CA ASP A 212 -30.29 -26.19 -20.64
C ASP A 212 -29.96 -24.71 -20.38
N ASP A 213 -30.41 -23.92 -21.34
CA ASP A 213 -30.61 -22.49 -21.32
C ASP A 213 -31.41 -22.04 -20.08
N ASN A 214 -31.08 -20.87 -19.52
CA ASN A 214 -32.12 -19.86 -19.41
C ASN A 214 -31.54 -18.45 -19.27
N ASP A 215 -31.95 -17.62 -20.22
CA ASP A 215 -32.05 -16.17 -20.13
C ASP A 215 -32.79 -15.75 -18.84
N ASP A 216 -32.38 -14.63 -18.26
CA ASP A 216 -33.35 -13.59 -17.88
C ASP A 216 -32.62 -12.25 -17.71
N GLU A 217 -33.02 -11.34 -18.57
CA GLU A 217 -32.84 -9.89 -18.49
C GLU A 217 -33.47 -9.39 -17.18
N ASP A 218 -32.86 -8.38 -16.55
CA ASP A 218 -33.64 -7.27 -15.97
C ASP A 218 -32.71 -6.08 -15.72
N GLU A 219 -32.98 -5.05 -16.52
CA GLU A 219 -32.61 -3.67 -16.34
C GLU A 219 -33.24 -3.14 -15.05
N ASP A 220 -32.55 -2.27 -14.32
CA ASP A 220 -33.21 -1.15 -13.65
C ASP A 220 -32.20 -0.06 -13.28
N GLU A 221 -32.38 1.08 -13.96
CA GLU A 221 -31.81 2.38 -13.67
C GLU A 221 -32.39 2.94 -12.37
N ALA A 222 -31.56 3.60 -11.55
CA ALA A 222 -32.04 4.54 -10.54
C ALA A 222 -31.04 5.68 -10.36
N GLU A 223 -31.35 6.74 -11.09
CA GLU A 223 -30.99 8.14 -10.93
C GLU A 223 -31.26 8.65 -9.50
N TYR A 224 -30.31 9.38 -8.90
CA TYR A 224 -30.63 10.35 -7.83
C TYR A 224 -29.70 11.55 -7.89
N GLU A 225 -30.37 12.69 -7.86
CA GLU A 225 -29.92 14.04 -8.16
C GLU A 225 -28.98 14.66 -7.10
N ALA A 226 -28.24 15.66 -7.57
CA ALA A 226 -27.45 16.60 -6.81
C ALA A 226 -28.33 17.56 -5.98
N GLU A 227 -27.90 17.87 -4.76
CA GLU A 227 -28.32 19.09 -4.05
C GLU A 227 -27.11 20.00 -3.83
N ASP A 228 -27.10 21.10 -4.57
CA ASP A 228 -26.37 22.35 -4.28
C ASP A 228 -26.75 22.90 -2.91
N LYS A 229 -25.75 23.22 -2.09
CA LYS A 229 -25.85 24.29 -1.09
C LYS A 229 -24.58 25.13 -1.07
N ASP A 230 -24.64 26.22 -1.82
CA ASP A 230 -23.88 27.44 -1.59
C ASP A 230 -24.03 27.88 -0.13
N LYS A 231 -22.89 28.16 0.50
CA LYS A 231 -22.82 29.11 1.61
C LYS A 231 -21.44 29.74 1.66
N ASP A 232 -21.37 30.92 1.03
CA ASP A 232 -20.39 31.95 1.32
C ASP A 232 -20.46 32.37 2.79
N GLU A 233 -19.35 32.30 3.52
CA GLU A 233 -19.04 33.26 4.60
C GLU A 233 -17.52 33.54 4.57
N ASP A 234 -17.20 34.75 4.10
CA ASP A 234 -15.91 35.43 4.25
C ASP A 234 -15.51 35.58 5.72
N LYS A 235 -14.23 35.30 6.03
CA LYS A 235 -13.36 35.81 7.14
C LYS A 235 -12.30 34.74 7.48
N ASP A 236 -11.01 35.00 7.67
CA ASP A 236 -10.25 36.20 8.01
C ASP A 236 -8.86 36.10 7.34
N GLU A 237 -8.32 37.24 6.91
CA GLU A 237 -6.90 37.42 6.56
C GLU A 237 -6.05 37.48 7.86
N ASP A 238 -4.77 37.13 7.72
CA ASP A 238 -3.65 37.35 8.63
C ASP A 238 -3.37 36.27 9.70
N GLU A 239 -2.53 35.26 9.36
CA GLU A 239 -1.46 34.68 10.23
C GLU A 239 -0.81 33.40 9.59
N ASP A 240 -0.10 33.47 8.46
CA ASP A 240 0.54 32.27 7.85
C ASP A 240 1.97 32.47 7.29
N GLU A 241 2.80 33.35 7.89
CA GLU A 241 4.22 33.45 7.50
C GLU A 241 5.18 32.55 8.32
N ASP A 242 4.73 31.95 9.43
CA ASP A 242 5.62 31.16 10.30
C ASP A 242 5.53 29.62 10.11
N ASP A 243 4.46 29.09 9.48
CA ASP A 243 4.27 27.62 9.32
C ASP A 243 4.95 27.04 8.06
N ALA A 244 5.16 27.85 7.02
CA ALA A 244 5.90 27.43 5.83
C ALA A 244 7.38 27.13 6.14
N LEU A 245 7.95 27.81 7.13
CA LEU A 245 9.34 27.62 7.57
C LEU A 245 9.50 26.37 8.46
N LEU A 246 8.43 25.99 9.17
CA LEU A 246 8.38 24.78 9.98
C LEU A 246 8.21 23.51 9.13
N MET A 247 7.39 23.58 8.06
CA MET A 247 7.22 22.48 7.09
C MET A 247 8.49 22.23 6.26
N ALA A 248 9.23 23.28 5.88
CA ALA A 248 10.50 23.14 5.16
C ALA A 248 11.61 22.48 6.00
N LEU A 249 11.56 22.59 7.33
CA LEU A 249 12.53 21.96 8.25
C LEU A 249 12.21 20.49 8.57
N LEU A 250 10.99 20.03 8.33
CA LEU A 250 10.58 18.64 8.57
C LEU A 250 10.82 17.73 7.36
N LEU A 251 10.96 18.28 6.16
CA LEU A 251 11.25 17.53 4.93
C LEU A 251 12.75 17.34 4.65
N SER A 252 13.64 17.91 5.46
CA SER A 252 15.10 17.82 5.28
C SER A 252 15.79 16.84 6.25
N LYS A 253 15.08 15.84 6.77
CA LYS A 253 15.64 14.89 7.75
C LYS A 253 15.29 13.44 7.47
#